data_AF-A0A7X3VGM8-F1
#
_entry.id   AF-A0A7X3VGM8-F1
#
_cell.length_a   1.000
_cell.length_b   1.000
_cell.length_c   1.000
_cell.angle_alpha   90.00
_cell.angle_beta   90.00
_cell.angle_gamma   90.00
#
_symmetry.space_group_name_H-M   'P 1'
#
loop_
_entity.id
_entity.type
_entity.pdbx_description
1 polymer ?
#
loop_
_entity_poly.entity_id
_entity_poly.type
_entity_poly.pdbx_seq_one_letter_code
_entity_poly.pdbx_strand_id
1 'polypeptide(L)'
;MKLLAEHEVRYLLVGGYAVAHHGYVRGTADMDLWVDQAGDNPDRLVAAIREFGFSSADLTPDHFHKDAQIIRMGVPPLRIELMTSVSGVDFDECYDRREIVNWEG
;
A
#
# COMPACT_ATOMS: atom_id res chain seq x y z
N MET A 1 -8.40 2.08 -2.10
CA MET A 1 -7.95 3.42 -1.68
C MET A 1 -8.89 4.07 -0.68
N LYS A 2 -10.19 4.26 -0.98
CA LYS A 2 -11.16 4.88 -0.04
C LYS A 2 -11.11 4.32 1.39
N LEU A 3 -11.20 2.99 1.56
CA LEU A 3 -11.13 2.36 2.89
C LEU A 3 -9.78 2.58 3.60
N LEU A 4 -8.67 2.65 2.88
CA LEU A 4 -7.37 2.96 3.50
C LEU A 4 -7.36 4.39 4.06
N ALA A 5 -7.98 5.34 3.36
CA ALA A 5 -8.12 6.72 3.84
C ALA A 5 -9.10 6.82 5.02
N GLU A 6 -10.22 6.09 4.99
CA GLU A 6 -11.22 6.05 6.07
C GLU A 6 -10.67 5.44 7.36
N HIS A 7 -9.76 4.46 7.25
CA HIS A 7 -9.04 3.87 8.39
C HIS A 7 -7.77 4.65 8.75
N GLU A 8 -7.51 5.80 8.14
CA GLU A 8 -6.32 6.63 8.38
C GLU A 8 -5.01 5.85 8.26
N VAL A 9 -4.93 4.96 7.26
CA VAL A 9 -3.73 4.19 6.96
C VAL A 9 -2.69 5.10 6.30
N ARG A 10 -1.48 5.09 6.86
CA ARG A 10 -0.27 5.66 6.28
C ARG A 10 0.27 4.70 5.23
N TYR A 11 0.13 5.09 3.96
CA TYR A 11 0.67 4.36 2.82
C TYR A 11 1.16 5.32 1.72
N LEU A 12 2.00 4.81 0.83
CA LEU A 12 2.46 5.46 -0.38
C LEU A 12 2.21 4.53 -1.57
N LEU A 13 1.62 5.07 -2.63
CA LEU A 13 1.58 4.38 -3.92
C LEU A 13 2.95 4.49 -4.57
N VAL A 14 3.58 3.37 -4.87
CA VAL A 14 4.91 3.28 -5.48
C VAL A 14 4.84 2.48 -6.78
N GLY A 15 5.97 2.29 -7.46
CA GLY A 15 6.03 1.43 -8.65
C GLY A 15 5.40 2.04 -9.90
N GLY A 16 4.96 1.16 -10.82
CA GLY A 16 4.56 1.55 -12.18
C GLY A 16 3.40 2.54 -12.24
N TYR A 17 2.48 2.48 -11.27
CA TYR A 17 1.37 3.42 -11.14
C TYR A 17 1.82 4.84 -10.73
N ALA A 18 2.85 4.97 -9.88
CA ALA A 18 3.43 6.27 -9.54
C ALA A 18 4.15 6.89 -10.76
N VAL A 19 4.82 6.06 -11.57
CA VAL A 19 5.50 6.51 -12.81
C VAL A 19 4.49 6.85 -13.93
N ALA A 20 3.33 6.18 -13.96
CA ALA A 20 2.27 6.47 -14.94
C ALA A 20 1.71 7.90 -14.81
N HIS A 21 1.79 8.50 -13.62
CA HIS A 21 1.44 9.92 -13.40
C HIS A 21 2.40 10.90 -14.10
N HIS A 22 3.65 10.49 -14.37
CA HIS A 22 4.66 11.29 -15.08
C HIS A 22 4.78 10.97 -16.59
N GLY A 23 3.76 10.33 -17.19
CA GLY A 23 3.63 10.26 -18.66
C GLY A 23 4.06 8.95 -19.34
N TYR A 24 4.28 7.86 -18.60
CA TYR A 24 4.50 6.53 -19.18
C TYR A 24 3.43 5.55 -18.69
N VAL A 25 2.35 5.42 -19.48
CA VAL A 25 1.32 4.39 -19.27
C VAL A 25 1.95 3.03 -19.60
N ARG A 26 2.61 2.42 -18.61
CA ARG A 26 2.76 0.98 -18.57
C ARG A 26 1.59 0.49 -17.72
N GLY A 27 0.55 -0.04 -18.36
CA GLY A 27 -0.51 -0.76 -17.66
C GLY A 27 0.11 -1.90 -16.88
N THR A 28 0.35 -1.67 -15.59
CA THR A 28 0.80 -2.71 -14.66
C THR A 28 -0.48 -3.26 -14.05
N ALA A 29 -0.67 -4.57 -14.11
CA ALA A 29 -1.86 -5.25 -13.58
C ALA A 29 -1.86 -5.29 -12.03
N ASP A 30 -0.97 -4.51 -11.41
CA ASP A 30 -0.50 -4.63 -10.04
C ASP A 30 -0.39 -3.24 -9.42
N MET A 31 -1.02 -3.01 -8.27
CA MET A 31 -0.90 -1.79 -7.48
C MET A 31 0.08 -2.02 -6.33
N ASP A 32 1.22 -1.32 -6.34
CA ASP A 32 2.26 -1.44 -5.32
C ASP A 32 2.08 -0.36 -4.24
N LEU A 33 1.82 -0.78 -3.00
CA LEU A 33 1.67 0.12 -1.86
C LEU A 33 2.79 -0.13 -0.86
N TRP A 34 3.54 0.91 -0.53
CA TRP A 34 4.43 0.91 0.63
C TRP A 34 3.65 1.36 1.85
N VAL A 35 3.59 0.54 2.90
CA VAL A 35 2.84 0.82 4.13
C VAL A 35 3.79 1.07 5.30
N ASP A 36 3.41 2.01 6.17
CA ASP A 36 4.16 2.27 7.40
C ASP A 36 4.05 1.09 8.37
N GLN A 37 5.15 0.80 9.05
CA GLN A 37 5.26 -0.27 10.03
C GLN A 37 5.08 0.24 11.47
N ALA A 38 5.12 1.56 11.65
CA ALA A 38 5.12 2.21 12.95
C ALA A 38 3.71 2.31 13.57
N GLY A 39 3.69 2.35 14.89
CA GLY A 39 2.48 2.57 15.68
C GLY A 39 1.40 1.52 15.40
N ASP A 40 0.17 2.00 15.23
CA ASP A 40 -1.03 1.20 14.96
C ASP A 40 -1.36 1.11 13.46
N ASN A 41 -0.46 1.55 12.58
CA ASN A 41 -0.71 1.53 11.14
C ASN A 41 -0.95 0.11 10.60
N PRO A 42 -0.17 -0.92 10.99
CA PRO A 42 -0.48 -2.32 10.68
C PRO A 42 -1.88 -2.79 11.07
N ASP A 43 -2.37 -2.38 12.25
CA ASP A 43 -3.71 -2.75 12.71
C ASP A 43 -4.80 -2.09 11.86
N ARG A 44 -4.65 -0.80 11.56
CA ARG A 44 -5.54 -0.03 10.68
C ARG A 44 -5.57 -0.62 9.27
N LEU A 45 -4.41 -0.99 8.74
CA LEU A 45 -4.27 -1.63 7.44
C LEU A 45 -5.04 -2.97 7.40
N VAL A 46 -4.85 -3.83 8.40
CA VAL A 46 -5.57 -5.11 8.48
C VAL A 46 -7.07 -4.91 8.63
N ALA A 47 -7.52 -3.92 9.41
CA ALA A 47 -8.93 -3.58 9.53
C ALA A 47 -9.53 -3.14 8.18
N ALA A 48 -8.85 -2.25 7.44
CA ALA A 48 -9.27 -1.79 6.13
C ALA A 48 -9.33 -2.93 5.09
N ILE A 49 -8.34 -3.83 5.09
CA ILE A 49 -8.30 -4.99 4.17
C ILE A 49 -9.45 -5.96 4.48
N ARG A 50 -9.73 -6.22 5.76
CA ARG A 50 -10.85 -7.07 6.19
C ARG A 50 -12.19 -6.47 5.78
N GLU A 51 -12.38 -5.17 5.96
CA GLU A 51 -13.59 -4.47 5.54
C GLU A 51 -13.78 -4.49 4.02
N PHE A 52 -12.69 -4.42 3.25
CA PHE A 52 -12.73 -4.58 1.80
C PHE A 52 -13.20 -5.98 1.36
N GLY A 53 -13.14 -6.97 2.25
CA GLY A 53 -13.58 -8.34 1.99
C GLY A 53 -12.45 -9.35 1.80
N PHE A 54 -11.19 -8.95 1.98
CA PHE A 54 -10.07 -9.89 2.06
C PHE A 54 -9.90 -10.36 3.51
N SER A 55 -10.25 -11.61 3.76
CA SER A 55 -10.06 -12.24 5.06
C SER A 55 -9.38 -13.58 4.88
N SER A 56 -8.11 -13.66 5.27
CA SER A 56 -7.40 -14.93 5.45
C SER A 56 -6.96 -15.04 6.91
N ALA A 57 -6.82 -16.28 7.40
CA ALA A 57 -6.29 -16.51 8.74
C ALA A 57 -4.86 -15.96 8.91
N ASP A 58 -4.12 -15.87 7.80
CA ASP A 58 -2.74 -15.38 7.76
C ASP A 58 -2.63 -13.85 7.67
N LEU A 59 -3.75 -13.13 7.52
CA LEU A 59 -3.76 -11.67 7.52
C LEU A 59 -3.73 -11.14 8.97
N THR A 60 -2.51 -10.98 9.48
CA THR A 60 -2.22 -10.46 10.81
C THR A 60 -1.37 -9.18 10.77
N PRO A 61 -1.53 -8.25 11.72
CA PRO A 61 -0.72 -7.03 11.80
C PRO A 61 0.79 -7.33 11.93
N ASP A 62 1.14 -8.43 12.59
CA ASP A 62 2.53 -8.89 12.80
C ASP A 62 3.34 -9.01 11.51
N HIS A 63 2.70 -9.30 10.37
CA HIS A 63 3.39 -9.33 9.09
C HIS A 63 3.84 -7.95 8.62
N PHE A 64 3.11 -6.90 9.00
CA PHE A 64 3.40 -5.53 8.57
C PHE A 64 4.33 -4.78 9.53
N HIS A 65 4.56 -5.30 10.75
CA HIS A 65 5.62 -4.81 11.64
C HIS A 65 7.02 -5.30 11.27
N LYS A 66 7.11 -6.34 10.43
CA LYS A 66 8.39 -6.90 10.00
C LYS A 66 8.91 -6.14 8.80
N ASP A 67 10.21 -5.85 8.82
CA ASP A 67 10.92 -5.26 7.69
C ASP A 67 11.05 -6.24 6.52
N ALA A 68 11.21 -5.70 5.32
CA ALA A 68 11.45 -6.39 4.06
C ALA A 68 10.37 -7.44 3.71
N GLN A 69 9.12 -7.18 4.10
CA GLN A 69 7.97 -8.00 3.73
C GLN A 69 7.29 -7.49 2.48
N ILE A 70 6.88 -8.45 1.64
CA ILE A 70 6.05 -8.24 0.47
C ILE A 70 4.86 -9.19 0.55
N ILE A 71 3.65 -8.65 0.68
CA ILE A 71 2.39 -9.39 0.73
C ILE A 71 1.63 -9.14 -0.56
N ARG A 72 1.19 -10.21 -1.23
CA ARG A 72 0.42 -10.12 -2.48
C ARG A 72 -1.01 -10.57 -2.26
N MET A 73 -1.96 -9.77 -2.72
CA MET A 73 -3.39 -10.04 -2.61
C MET A 73 -4.06 -9.93 -3.98
N GLY A 74 -5.07 -10.77 -4.21
CA GLY A 74 -5.84 -10.77 -5.45
C GLY A 74 -5.15 -11.48 -6.62
N VAL A 75 -5.76 -11.34 -7.79
CA VAL A 75 -5.31 -11.92 -9.08
C VAL A 75 -5.48 -10.87 -10.17
N PRO A 76 -4.71 -10.92 -11.26
CA PRO A 76 -4.86 -9.97 -12.37
C PRO A 76 -6.32 -9.92 -12.89
N PRO A 77 -6.83 -8.72 -13.26
CA PRO A 77 -6.14 -7.43 -13.32
C PRO A 77 -6.11 -6.65 -11.99
N LEU A 78 -6.61 -7.21 -10.89
CA LEU A 78 -6.66 -6.57 -9.56
C LEU A 78 -5.71 -7.29 -8.60
N ARG A 79 -4.41 -7.13 -8.83
CA ARG A 79 -3.36 -7.57 -7.90
C ARG A 79 -2.86 -6.37 -7.09
N ILE A 80 -2.72 -6.56 -5.79
CA ILE A 80 -2.18 -5.55 -4.87
C ILE A 80 -0.93 -6.14 -4.22
N GLU A 81 0.15 -5.38 -4.24
CA GLU A 81 1.40 -5.70 -3.54
C GLU A 81 1.57 -4.72 -2.39
N LEU A 82 1.63 -5.22 -1.16
CA LEU A 82 1.90 -4.44 0.05
C LEU A 82 3.35 -4.68 0.45
N MET A 83 4.11 -3.61 0.52
CA MET A 83 5.52 -3.58 0.89
C MET A 83 5.68 -2.88 2.23
N THR A 84 6.55 -3.38 3.09
CA THR A 84 6.87 -2.74 4.38
C THR A 84 8.15 -1.91 4.34
N SER A 85 8.99 -2.13 3.33
CA SER A 85 10.17 -1.29 3.09
C SER A 85 10.52 -1.16 1.61
N VAL A 86 11.23 -0.08 1.32
CA VAL A 86 11.78 0.24 0.00
C VAL A 86 13.24 0.62 0.19
N SER A 87 14.14 -0.07 -0.52
CA SER A 87 15.58 0.11 -0.35
C SER A 87 16.03 1.54 -0.66
N GLY A 88 16.82 2.12 0.23
CA GLY A 88 17.51 3.40 0.01
C GLY A 88 16.69 4.65 0.33
N VAL A 89 15.48 4.50 0.90
CA VAL A 89 14.61 5.59 1.33
C VAL A 89 13.96 5.29 2.68
N ASP A 90 13.61 6.33 3.42
CA ASP A 90 12.88 6.24 4.69
C ASP A 90 11.39 6.55 4.49
N PHE A 91 10.51 5.84 5.21
CA PHE A 91 9.07 5.99 5.03
C PHE A 91 8.59 7.39 5.42
N ASP A 92 9.01 7.88 6.59
CA ASP A 92 8.55 9.18 7.10
C ASP A 92 9.05 10.32 6.20
N GLU A 93 10.31 10.28 5.78
CA GLU A 93 10.88 11.28 4.86
C GLU A 93 10.13 11.33 3.52
N CYS A 94 9.76 10.17 2.96
CA CYS A 94 8.97 10.09 1.73
C CYS A 94 7.51 10.49 1.97
N TYR A 95 6.93 10.09 3.10
CA TYR A 95 5.54 10.37 3.44
C TYR A 95 5.30 11.87 3.65
N ASP A 96 6.25 12.58 4.25
CA ASP A 96 6.19 14.04 4.42
C ASP A 96 6.22 14.81 3.09
N ARG A 97 6.83 14.21 2.05
CA ARG A 97 6.93 14.80 0.70
C ARG A 97 5.87 14.26 -0.26
N ARG A 98 4.90 13.49 0.23
CA ARG A 98 3.89 12.85 -0.62
C ARG A 98 3.01 13.88 -1.32
N GLU A 99 2.60 13.55 -2.54
CA GLU A 99 1.57 14.28 -3.27
C GLU A 99 0.24 13.55 -3.15
N ILE A 100 -0.82 14.29 -2.80
CA ILE A 100 -2.18 13.75 -2.78
C ILE A 100 -2.78 14.01 -4.15
N VAL A 101 -2.96 12.94 -4.93
CA VAL A 101 -3.56 13.01 -6.26
C VAL A 101 -5.00 12.51 -6.17
N ASN A 102 -5.95 13.34 -6.60
CA ASN A 102 -7.31 12.91 -6.85
C ASN A 102 -7.36 12.24 -8.22
N TRP A 103 -7.52 10.92 -8.24
CA TRP A 103 -7.76 10.18 -9.47
C TRP A 103 -9.25 10.19 -9.78
N GLU A 104 -9.68 11.14 -10.61
CA GLU A 104 -10.94 11.02 -11.35
C GLU A 104 -10.66 10.07 -12.51
N GLY A 105 -11.16 8.84 -12.40
CA GLY A 105 -11.06 7.84 -13.47
C GLY A 105 -11.81 8.26 -14.73
#